data_AF-A0A8X6GV25-F1
#
_entry.id   AF-A0A8X6GV25-F1
#
_cell.length_a   1.000
_cell.length_b   1.000
_cell.length_c   1.000
_cell.angle_alpha   90.00
_cell.angle_beta   90.00
_cell.angle_gamma   90.00
#
_symmetry.space_group_name_H-M   'P 1'
#
loop_
_entity.id
_entity.type
_entity.pdbx_description
1 polymer ?
#
loop_
_entity_poly.entity_id
_entity_poly.type
_entity_poly.pdbx_seq_one_letter_code
_entity_poly.pdbx_strand_id
1 'polypeptide(L)'
;MIFTRFNSSFRGAVQSWRAEIHSSDLESIFDRSRTSLHDLLSRAGGRFILCFNIISRKIVDEDIIENSFYFCSDAIRLLAISQIIPYIDRAFTKIQNSIDAFIHIGSGWVLNEVEFLDVHEETLSNVKSFEKANNLRVNVFGYADNLVYPMYIGKPNQREVNLFFFDDHYFRIRNFNRLLRQKTNENHFCVNCLSSFTRKTTLELHQQLCLHNKPQRLSMPSDLSLKFKNFNKCVEHRYVTYADFECLLSKISTTHPDQNRSFTSPIEKHIPVSFAFVVIDNYNDVIFHSYDSGERIIEKFFSALVAISRKLIEEMKRVSEIEIDDTTSYSSDLCVFCREFFDINSIRVRYHSHDSNHVIGLAHQLCNLLHKKTFFIPVVIHNSRNYDTHLVLKHMPMNIA
;
A
#
# COMPACT_ATOMS: atom_id res chain seq x y z
N MET A 1 12.33 11.05 -0.39
CA MET A 1 12.38 11.84 0.86
C MET A 1 12.10 10.89 2.04
N ILE A 2 12.82 10.98 3.16
CA ILE A 2 12.64 10.05 4.29
C ILE A 2 11.93 10.77 5.44
N PHE A 3 10.79 10.23 5.87
CA PHE A 3 10.04 10.73 7.01
C PHE A 3 10.40 9.94 8.27
N THR A 4 10.82 10.64 9.33
CA THR A 4 11.11 10.06 10.64
C THR A 4 10.10 10.55 11.67
N ARG A 5 9.77 9.72 12.66
CA ARG A 5 8.78 10.08 13.69
C ARG A 5 9.44 10.99 14.73
N PHE A 6 8.74 12.05 15.13
CA PHE A 6 9.19 12.93 16.21
C PHE A 6 8.05 13.28 17.16
N ASN A 7 8.43 13.74 18.37
CA ASN A 7 7.47 14.23 19.35
C ASN A 7 7.22 15.72 19.09
N SER A 8 6.07 16.04 18.50
CA SER A 8 5.65 17.42 18.34
C SER A 8 5.05 17.99 19.63
N SER A 9 4.87 19.31 19.64
CA SER A 9 4.21 20.07 20.71
C SER A 9 2.81 19.55 21.06
N PHE A 10 2.18 18.76 20.16
CA PHE A 10 0.84 18.19 20.30
C PHE A 10 0.78 16.89 21.14
N ARG A 11 1.80 16.63 21.99
CA ARG A 11 1.88 15.61 23.06
C ARG A 11 0.79 14.52 23.01
N GLY A 12 1.00 13.51 22.16
CA GLY A 12 0.25 12.25 22.18
C GLY A 12 -1.12 12.25 21.50
N ALA A 13 -1.65 13.41 21.08
CA ALA A 13 -2.90 13.50 20.32
C ALA A 13 -2.71 13.22 18.81
N VAL A 14 -1.50 13.46 18.31
CA VAL A 14 -1.17 13.47 16.88
C VAL A 14 0.10 12.65 16.66
N GLN A 15 0.13 11.80 15.63
CA GLN A 15 1.37 11.20 15.15
C GLN A 15 2.06 12.19 14.22
N SER A 16 3.31 12.54 14.51
CA SER A 16 4.04 13.54 13.74
C SER A 16 5.25 12.91 13.08
N TRP A 17 5.44 13.21 11.80
CA TRP A 17 6.58 12.80 11.01
C TRP A 17 7.27 14.02 10.41
N ARG A 18 8.59 13.96 10.29
CA ARG A 18 9.44 15.03 9.78
C ARG A 18 10.35 14.50 8.68
N ALA A 19 10.45 15.23 7.59
CA ALA A 19 11.48 15.06 6.58
C ALA A 19 12.39 16.28 6.56
N GLU A 20 13.70 16.03 6.59
CA GLU A 20 14.73 17.05 6.39
C GLU A 20 14.92 17.32 4.90
N ILE A 21 15.10 18.59 4.54
CA ILE A 21 15.11 19.03 3.13
C ILE A 21 16.37 19.80 2.78
N HIS A 22 16.63 20.92 3.47
CA HIS A 22 17.71 21.87 3.18
C HIS A 22 17.76 22.27 1.69
N SER A 23 16.66 22.86 1.21
CA SER A 23 16.55 23.33 -0.18
C SER A 23 15.68 24.58 -0.27
N SER A 24 16.02 25.49 -1.17
CA SER A 24 15.31 26.75 -1.42
C SER A 24 14.26 26.66 -2.53
N ASP A 25 14.24 25.56 -3.30
CA ASP A 25 13.34 25.36 -4.44
C ASP A 25 12.08 24.59 -4.02
N LEU A 26 11.01 25.34 -3.76
CA LEU A 26 9.71 24.81 -3.32
C LEU A 26 9.08 23.85 -4.33
N GLU A 27 9.22 24.10 -5.64
CA GLU A 27 8.59 23.28 -6.67
C GLU A 27 9.25 21.90 -6.74
N SER A 28 10.59 21.86 -6.72
CA SER A 28 11.36 20.62 -6.63
C SER A 28 11.10 19.84 -5.34
N ILE A 29 10.83 20.53 -4.22
CA ILE A 29 10.44 19.89 -2.97
C ILE A 29 9.07 19.22 -3.08
N PHE A 30 8.09 19.90 -3.70
CA PHE A 30 6.73 19.38 -3.84
C PHE A 30 6.73 18.11 -4.68
N ASP A 31 7.44 18.11 -5.82
CA ASP A 31 7.51 16.94 -6.68
C ASP A 31 8.22 15.75 -6.04
N ARG A 32 9.35 15.99 -5.34
CA ARG A 32 10.09 14.92 -4.67
C ARG A 32 9.37 14.35 -3.44
N SER A 33 8.49 15.13 -2.83
CA SER A 33 7.75 14.72 -1.63
C SER A 33 6.45 13.97 -1.96
N ARG A 34 5.85 14.16 -3.13
CA ARG A 34 4.58 13.53 -3.55
C ARG A 34 4.53 12.02 -3.30
N THR A 35 5.49 11.26 -3.83
CA THR A 35 5.50 9.79 -3.69
C THR A 35 5.73 9.36 -2.23
N SER A 36 6.62 10.04 -1.52
CA SER A 36 6.92 9.72 -0.11
C SER A 36 5.76 10.05 0.83
N LEU A 37 5.06 11.17 0.58
CA LEU A 37 3.83 11.54 1.28
C LEU A 37 2.69 10.60 0.93
N HIS A 38 2.56 10.21 -0.33
CA HIS A 38 1.56 9.23 -0.75
C HIS A 38 1.74 7.91 -0.02
N ASP A 39 2.97 7.40 0.05
CA ASP A 39 3.25 6.15 0.75
C ASP A 39 3.05 6.25 2.26
N LEU A 40 3.40 7.39 2.86
CA LEU A 40 3.19 7.66 4.28
C LEU A 40 1.69 7.70 4.61
N LEU A 41 0.92 8.47 3.85
CA LEU A 41 -0.52 8.67 4.03
C LEU A 41 -1.34 7.47 3.55
N SER A 42 -0.84 6.62 2.66
CA SER A 42 -1.52 5.37 2.27
C SER A 42 -1.53 4.34 3.39
N ARG A 43 -0.55 4.41 4.30
CA ARG A 43 -0.46 3.54 5.49
C ARG A 43 -1.32 4.05 6.64
N ALA A 44 -1.79 5.29 6.54
CA ALA A 44 -2.33 6.07 7.65
C ALA A 44 -3.74 6.56 7.29
N GLY A 45 -4.76 6.05 7.99
CA GLY A 45 -6.14 6.46 7.75
C GLY A 45 -6.52 7.57 8.72
N GLY A 46 -6.78 8.79 8.24
CA GLY A 46 -7.10 9.89 9.14
C GLY A 46 -7.08 11.29 8.53
N ARG A 47 -7.00 12.27 9.42
CA ARG A 47 -6.77 13.68 9.06
C ARG A 47 -5.29 14.00 9.16
N PHE A 48 -4.78 14.76 8.21
CA PHE A 48 -3.39 15.21 8.22
C PHE A 48 -3.30 16.72 7.98
N ILE A 49 -2.22 17.31 8.50
CA ILE A 49 -1.79 18.67 8.20
C ILE A 49 -0.34 18.57 7.71
N LEU A 50 -0.02 19.27 6.63
CA LEU A 50 1.35 19.47 6.19
C LEU A 50 1.84 20.82 6.69
N CYS A 51 3.07 20.89 7.20
CA CYS A 51 3.70 22.14 7.61
C CYS A 51 5.13 22.20 7.10
N PHE A 52 5.50 23.32 6.49
CA PHE A 52 6.90 23.63 6.23
C PHE A 52 7.47 24.50 7.33
N ASN A 53 8.65 24.14 7.81
CA ASN A 53 9.51 25.08 8.51
C ASN A 53 10.47 25.70 7.49
N ILE A 54 10.46 27.03 7.42
CA ILE A 54 11.23 27.80 6.46
C ILE A 54 12.12 28.79 7.21
N ILE A 55 13.42 28.70 6.98
CA ILE A 55 14.37 29.71 7.41
C ILE A 55 14.28 30.86 6.41
N SER A 56 13.96 32.04 6.93
CA SER A 56 13.90 33.28 6.16
C SER A 56 14.92 34.26 6.71
N ARG A 57 15.48 35.10 5.82
CA ARG A 57 16.45 36.13 6.16
C ARG A 57 15.92 37.52 5.86
N LYS A 58 16.30 38.49 6.68
CA LYS A 58 15.98 39.91 6.50
C LYS A 58 17.23 40.74 6.78
N ILE A 59 17.49 41.72 5.93
CA ILE A 59 18.61 42.65 6.11
C ILE A 59 18.06 43.90 6.81
N VAL A 60 18.65 44.27 7.94
CA VAL A 60 18.33 45.48 8.71
C VAL A 60 19.65 46.13 9.08
N ASP A 61 19.88 47.37 8.65
CA ASP A 61 21.08 48.16 8.99
C ASP A 61 22.41 47.41 8.76
N GLU A 62 22.54 46.75 7.60
CA GLU A 62 23.69 45.92 7.17
C GLU A 62 23.86 44.57 7.90
N ASP A 63 23.07 44.29 8.94
CA ASP A 63 23.03 43.00 9.63
C ASP A 63 22.01 42.03 9.00
N ILE A 64 22.39 40.75 8.90
CA ILE A 64 21.51 39.67 8.41
C ILE A 64 20.84 39.01 9.62
N ILE A 65 19.52 39.14 9.69
CA ILE A 65 18.68 38.47 10.69
C ILE A 65 18.06 37.23 10.04
N GLU A 66 18.27 36.06 10.64
CA GLU A 66 17.62 34.81 10.23
C GLU A 66 16.58 34.38 11.28
N ASN A 67 15.43 33.92 10.81
CA ASN A 67 14.39 33.36 11.66
C ASN A 67 13.64 32.23 10.96
N SER A 68 13.11 31.30 11.74
CA SER A 68 12.31 30.18 11.22
C SER A 68 10.81 30.46 11.35
N PHE A 69 10.06 30.18 10.28
CA PHE A 69 8.62 30.37 10.20
C PHE A 69 7.94 29.07 9.77
N TYR A 70 6.78 28.78 10.38
CA TYR A 70 5.96 27.63 10.01
C TYR A 70 4.81 28.05 9.10
N PHE A 71 4.67 27.36 7.97
CA PHE A 71 3.56 27.52 7.03
C PHE A 71 2.82 26.19 6.89
N CYS A 72 1.56 26.16 7.30
CA CYS A 72 0.77 24.93 7.36
C CYS A 72 -0.40 24.92 6.38
N SER A 73 -0.73 23.75 5.87
CA SER A 73 -1.98 23.48 5.18
C SER A 73 -3.17 23.59 6.14
N ASP A 74 -4.38 23.51 5.60
CA ASP A 74 -5.55 23.24 6.42
C ASP A 74 -5.55 21.75 6.83
N ALA A 75 -6.39 21.39 7.80
CA ALA A 75 -6.59 19.99 8.17
C ALA A 75 -7.33 19.27 7.04
N ILE A 76 -6.69 18.27 6.44
CA ILE A 76 -7.23 17.53 5.31
C ILE A 76 -7.57 16.12 5.73
N ARG A 77 -8.75 15.63 5.33
CA ARG A 77 -9.27 14.32 5.70
C ARG A 77 -9.19 13.34 4.55
N LEU A 78 -8.45 12.24 4.74
CA LEU A 78 -8.35 11.17 3.75
C LEU A 78 -9.46 10.15 3.95
N LEU A 79 -10.18 9.86 2.86
CA LEU A 79 -11.31 8.92 2.84
C LEU A 79 -11.01 7.71 1.96
N ALA A 80 -10.25 7.91 0.89
CA ALA A 80 -9.78 6.89 -0.02
C ALA A 80 -8.35 7.17 -0.47
N ILE A 81 -7.60 6.11 -0.77
CA ILE A 81 -6.22 6.19 -1.26
C ILE A 81 -6.13 7.00 -2.57
N SER A 82 -7.15 6.86 -3.43
CA SER A 82 -7.23 7.60 -4.70
C SER A 82 -7.28 9.12 -4.55
N GLN A 83 -7.66 9.62 -3.37
CA GLN A 83 -7.76 11.06 -3.12
C GLN A 83 -6.46 11.67 -2.57
N ILE A 84 -5.46 10.86 -2.22
CA ILE A 84 -4.25 11.32 -1.52
C ILE A 84 -3.49 12.37 -2.35
N ILE A 85 -3.18 12.09 -3.62
CA ILE A 85 -2.42 13.02 -4.47
C ILE A 85 -3.16 14.36 -4.67
N PRO A 86 -4.45 14.39 -5.08
CA PRO A 86 -5.19 15.66 -5.20
C PRO A 86 -5.21 16.51 -3.93
N TYR A 87 -5.21 15.85 -2.76
CA TYR A 87 -5.22 16.53 -1.47
C TYR A 87 -3.84 17.06 -1.06
N ILE A 88 -2.77 16.31 -1.34
CA ILE A 88 -1.39 16.79 -1.17
C ILE A 88 -1.18 18.04 -2.03
N ASP A 89 -1.62 18.02 -3.28
CA ASP A 89 -1.47 19.14 -4.21
C ASP A 89 -2.16 20.40 -3.68
N ARG A 90 -3.40 20.26 -3.21
CA ARG A 90 -4.15 21.36 -2.58
C ARG A 90 -3.44 21.90 -1.34
N ALA A 91 -2.89 21.03 -0.50
CA ALA A 91 -2.14 21.42 0.69
C ALA A 91 -0.93 22.29 0.30
N PHE A 92 -0.18 21.86 -0.70
CA PHE A 92 0.97 22.59 -1.21
C PHE A 92 0.58 23.93 -1.83
N THR A 93 -0.48 24.00 -2.64
CA THR A 93 -0.97 25.27 -3.18
C THR A 93 -1.33 26.26 -2.07
N LYS A 94 -2.00 25.80 -1.00
CA LYS A 94 -2.36 26.68 0.12
C LYS A 94 -1.12 27.18 0.88
N ILE A 95 -0.12 26.32 1.08
CA ILE A 95 1.14 26.73 1.72
C ILE A 95 1.87 27.73 0.83
N GLN A 96 1.99 27.47 -0.47
CA GLN A 96 2.60 28.39 -1.44
C GLN A 96 1.94 29.78 -1.37
N ASN A 97 0.62 29.85 -1.47
CA ASN A 97 -0.12 31.11 -1.36
C ASN A 97 0.13 31.84 -0.03
N SER A 98 0.30 31.08 1.07
CA SER A 98 0.57 31.66 2.39
C SER A 98 1.99 32.23 2.49
N ILE A 99 2.97 31.56 1.86
CA ILE A 99 4.35 32.03 1.76
C ILE A 99 4.41 33.28 0.87
N ASP A 100 3.77 33.24 -0.29
CA ASP A 100 3.74 34.37 -1.24
C ASP A 100 3.10 35.60 -0.59
N ALA A 101 1.98 35.42 0.12
CA ALA A 101 1.36 36.50 0.89
C ALA A 101 2.29 37.04 1.97
N PHE A 102 3.00 36.18 2.69
CA PHE A 102 3.96 36.59 3.72
C PHE A 102 5.12 37.42 3.17
N ILE A 103 5.62 37.10 1.97
CA ILE A 103 6.68 37.84 1.29
C ILE A 103 6.13 39.17 0.73
N HIS A 104 5.00 39.14 0.03
CA HIS A 104 4.46 40.28 -0.70
C HIS A 104 3.79 41.36 0.16
N ILE A 105 3.33 41.03 1.38
CA ILE A 105 2.70 42.00 2.29
C ILE A 105 3.73 42.95 2.96
N GLY A 106 4.99 42.96 2.50
CA GLY A 106 6.00 43.94 2.92
C GLY A 106 6.71 43.57 4.23
N SER A 107 6.74 42.27 4.58
CA SER A 107 7.40 41.77 5.79
C SER A 107 8.94 42.00 5.77
N GLY A 108 9.52 42.16 4.57
CA GLY A 108 10.95 42.34 4.33
C GLY A 108 11.78 41.07 4.46
N TRP A 109 11.12 39.91 4.60
CA TRP A 109 11.77 38.60 4.68
C TRP A 109 11.92 37.98 3.30
N VAL A 110 13.07 37.36 3.06
CA VAL A 110 13.37 36.57 1.87
C VAL A 110 13.54 35.12 2.29
N LEU A 111 12.90 34.20 1.57
CA LEU A 111 13.04 32.77 1.79
C LEU A 111 14.50 32.36 1.57
N ASN A 112 15.12 31.72 2.56
CA ASN A 112 16.49 31.20 2.47
C ASN A 112 16.46 29.71 2.13
N GLU A 113 15.90 28.89 3.02
CA GLU A 113 15.73 27.46 2.78
C GLU A 113 14.53 26.88 3.54
N VAL A 114 14.00 25.78 3.01
CA VAL A 114 13.07 24.91 3.74
C VAL A 114 13.89 23.93 4.56
N GLU A 115 13.80 24.02 5.88
CA GLU A 115 14.52 23.16 6.82
C GLU A 115 13.79 21.80 6.94
N PHE A 116 12.48 21.85 7.18
CA PHE A 116 11.67 20.65 7.44
C PHE A 116 10.32 20.67 6.72
N LEU A 117 9.87 19.47 6.34
CA LEU A 117 8.47 19.17 6.05
C LEU A 117 7.91 18.24 7.13
N ASP A 118 6.97 18.77 7.89
CA ASP A 118 6.26 18.05 8.93
C ASP A 118 4.89 17.59 8.44
N VAL A 119 4.54 16.36 8.80
CA VAL A 119 3.23 15.74 8.60
C VAL A 119 2.65 15.42 9.96
N HIS A 120 1.54 16.05 10.28
CA HIS A 120 0.81 15.85 11.52
C HIS A 120 -0.47 15.07 11.23
N GLU A 121 -0.52 13.79 11.61
CA GLU A 121 -1.72 12.97 11.51
C GLU A 121 -2.49 12.93 12.83
N GLU A 122 -3.73 13.41 12.82
CA GLU A 122 -4.64 13.23 13.93
C GLU A 122 -5.07 11.77 13.97
N THR A 123 -4.64 11.06 15.02
CA THR A 123 -5.17 9.73 15.31
C THR A 123 -6.33 9.83 16.28
N LEU A 124 -7.37 9.01 16.09
CA LEU A 124 -8.45 8.81 17.08
C LEU A 124 -7.94 8.14 18.39
N SER A 125 -6.63 8.18 18.67
CA SER A 125 -5.97 7.68 19.88
C SER A 125 -6.56 8.30 21.15
N ASN A 126 -7.00 9.56 21.09
CA ASN A 126 -7.68 10.22 22.20
C ASN A 126 -9.01 9.54 22.57
N VAL A 127 -9.72 8.96 21.59
CA VAL A 127 -10.97 8.23 21.83
C VAL A 127 -10.69 6.99 22.67
N LYS A 128 -9.60 6.25 22.40
CA LYS A 128 -9.22 5.07 23.18
C LYS A 128 -8.90 5.41 24.64
N SER A 129 -8.15 6.49 24.85
CA SER A 129 -7.83 6.99 26.20
C SER A 129 -9.10 7.43 26.94
N PHE A 130 -10.02 8.11 26.25
CA PHE A 130 -11.31 8.53 26.78
C PHE A 130 -12.23 7.34 27.14
N GLU A 131 -12.34 6.33 26.28
CA GLU A 131 -13.08 5.10 26.54
C GLU A 131 -12.60 4.41 27.82
N LYS A 132 -11.27 4.28 27.97
CA LYS A 132 -10.66 3.65 29.13
C LYS A 132 -10.90 4.45 30.42
N ALA A 133 -10.78 5.77 30.35
CA ALA A 133 -11.00 6.65 31.51
C ALA A 133 -12.46 6.68 31.98
N ASN A 134 -13.42 6.52 31.06
CA ASN A 134 -14.85 6.66 31.34
C ASN A 134 -15.63 5.32 31.36
N ASN A 135 -14.94 4.20 31.16
CA ASN A 135 -15.52 2.86 31.07
C ASN A 135 -16.77 2.79 30.17
N LEU A 136 -16.60 3.20 28.91
CA LEU A 136 -17.66 3.22 27.90
C LEU A 136 -17.11 2.81 26.54
N ARG A 137 -18.03 2.43 25.64
CA ARG A 137 -17.78 2.19 24.22
C ARG A 137 -18.15 3.45 23.43
N VAL A 138 -17.21 4.00 22.66
CA VAL A 138 -17.44 5.07 21.69
C VAL A 138 -17.41 4.47 20.29
N ASN A 139 -18.44 4.77 19.50
CA ASN A 139 -18.41 4.55 18.07
C ASN A 139 -18.44 5.92 17.37
N VAL A 140 -17.54 6.15 16.42
CA VAL A 140 -17.43 7.39 15.66
C VAL A 140 -17.74 7.11 14.19
N PHE A 141 -18.71 7.84 13.64
CA PHE A 141 -19.14 7.74 12.26
C PHE A 141 -18.86 9.05 11.52
N GLY A 142 -18.27 8.97 10.34
CA GLY A 142 -18.03 10.10 9.45
C GLY A 142 -19.07 10.20 8.35
N TYR A 143 -19.02 11.30 7.60
CA TYR A 143 -19.82 11.52 6.40
C TYR A 143 -18.94 12.02 5.26
N ALA A 144 -19.06 11.38 4.11
CA ALA A 144 -18.34 11.71 2.89
C ALA A 144 -19.08 11.18 1.68
N ASP A 145 -19.00 11.87 0.54
CA ASP A 145 -19.62 11.45 -0.73
C ASP A 145 -21.11 11.11 -0.59
N ASN A 146 -21.81 11.88 0.25
CA ASN A 146 -23.19 11.66 0.65
C ASN A 146 -23.49 10.33 1.37
N LEU A 147 -22.47 9.70 1.95
CA LEU A 147 -22.55 8.42 2.65
C LEU A 147 -21.96 8.52 4.05
N VAL A 148 -22.63 7.87 5.00
CA VAL A 148 -22.10 7.67 6.36
C VAL A 148 -21.13 6.48 6.36
N TYR A 149 -20.01 6.56 7.08
CA TYR A 149 -19.06 5.45 7.20
C TYR A 149 -18.51 5.33 8.63
N PRO A 150 -18.14 4.12 9.09
CA PRO A 150 -17.56 3.94 10.41
C PRO A 150 -16.08 4.37 10.41
N MET A 151 -15.68 5.24 11.33
CA MET A 151 -14.28 5.65 11.52
C MET A 151 -13.60 4.88 12.65
N TYR A 152 -14.35 4.66 13.73
CA TYR A 152 -13.87 4.00 14.93
C TYR A 152 -15.03 3.25 15.57
N ILE A 153 -14.82 1.99 15.89
CA ILE A 153 -15.79 1.17 16.61
C ILE A 153 -15.10 0.67 17.86
N GLY A 154 -15.60 1.13 19.01
CA GLY A 154 -15.11 0.76 20.32
C GLY A 154 -15.36 -0.71 20.63
N LYS A 155 -14.57 -1.24 21.56
CA LYS A 155 -14.75 -2.61 22.07
C LYS A 155 -16.10 -2.74 22.78
N PRO A 156 -16.71 -3.94 22.81
CA PRO A 156 -17.96 -4.18 23.52
C PRO A 156 -17.88 -3.72 24.98
N ASN A 157 -18.85 -2.89 25.39
CA ASN A 157 -19.03 -2.41 26.76
C ASN A 157 -20.53 -2.21 27.03
N GLN A 158 -20.94 -2.21 28.30
CA GLN A 158 -22.34 -2.02 28.71
C GLN A 158 -22.88 -0.63 28.35
N ARG A 159 -22.03 0.40 28.37
CA ARG A 159 -22.38 1.78 28.04
C ARG A 159 -21.86 2.14 26.66
N GLU A 160 -22.76 2.43 25.72
CA GLU A 160 -22.42 2.78 24.35
C GLU A 160 -22.80 4.23 24.02
N VAL A 161 -21.87 4.95 23.39
CA VAL A 161 -22.06 6.29 22.85
C VAL A 161 -21.73 6.28 21.36
N ASN A 162 -22.71 6.66 20.55
CA ASN A 162 -22.53 6.82 19.11
C ASN A 162 -22.34 8.32 18.81
N LEU A 163 -21.24 8.65 18.14
CA LEU A 163 -20.85 10.00 17.75
C LEU A 163 -20.80 10.11 16.23
N PHE A 164 -21.29 11.22 15.70
CA PHE A 164 -21.20 11.61 14.32
C PHE A 164 -20.19 12.73 14.21
N PHE A 165 -19.19 12.57 13.34
CA PHE A 165 -18.09 13.50 13.21
C PHE A 165 -18.13 14.19 11.86
N PHE A 166 -18.45 15.48 11.90
CA PHE A 166 -18.68 16.34 10.74
C PHE A 166 -18.13 17.74 11.03
N ASP A 167 -17.43 18.35 10.07
CA ASP A 167 -16.80 19.68 10.21
C ASP A 167 -16.10 19.91 11.55
N ASP A 168 -15.15 19.02 11.86
CA ASP A 168 -14.29 19.09 13.06
C ASP A 168 -15.05 19.05 14.40
N HIS A 169 -16.33 18.66 14.38
CA HIS A 169 -17.18 18.61 15.56
C HIS A 169 -17.82 17.22 15.77
N TYR A 170 -17.94 16.82 17.04
CA TYR A 170 -18.60 15.57 17.44
C TYR A 170 -20.05 15.83 17.85
N PHE A 171 -20.99 15.28 17.09
CA PHE A 171 -22.41 15.30 17.38
C PHE A 171 -22.86 13.98 17.99
N ARG A 172 -23.71 14.01 19.02
CA ARG A 172 -24.27 12.79 19.59
C ARG A 172 -25.34 12.20 18.67
N ILE A 173 -25.17 10.94 18.29
CA ILE A 173 -26.20 10.16 17.59
C ILE A 173 -27.15 9.57 18.64
N ARG A 174 -28.35 10.14 18.75
CA ARG A 174 -29.38 9.64 19.67
C ARG A 174 -30.03 8.34 19.20
N ASN A 175 -30.16 8.16 17.88
CA ASN A 175 -30.74 6.96 17.29
C ASN A 175 -29.94 6.59 16.02
N PHE A 176 -29.10 5.56 16.15
CA PHE A 176 -28.22 5.10 15.09
C PHE A 176 -28.99 4.60 13.87
N ASN A 177 -30.05 3.81 14.08
CA ASN A 177 -30.85 3.27 12.99
C ASN A 177 -31.56 4.39 12.20
N ARG A 178 -32.05 5.44 12.89
CA ARG A 178 -32.70 6.58 12.23
C ARG A 178 -31.74 7.37 11.34
N LEU A 179 -30.46 7.45 11.71
CA LEU A 179 -29.45 8.14 10.90
C LEU A 179 -29.22 7.45 9.54
N LEU A 180 -29.29 6.11 9.51
CA LEU A 180 -29.03 5.30 8.32
C LEU A 180 -30.30 4.88 7.57
N ARG A 181 -31.47 5.09 8.16
CA ARG A 181 -32.75 4.66 7.60
C ARG A 181 -33.03 5.34 6.27
N GLN A 182 -33.25 4.53 5.24
CA GLN A 182 -33.73 4.96 3.92
C GLN A 182 -35.22 4.63 3.77
N LYS A 183 -35.80 4.82 2.57
CA LYS A 183 -37.20 4.47 2.25
C LYS A 183 -37.43 2.95 2.15
N THR A 184 -36.86 2.16 3.06
CA THR A 184 -36.96 0.69 3.09
C THR A 184 -37.55 0.22 4.43
N ASN A 185 -37.93 -1.06 4.50
CA ASN A 185 -38.47 -1.70 5.71
C ASN A 185 -37.39 -2.11 6.72
N GLU A 186 -36.12 -1.82 6.44
CA GLU A 186 -34.99 -2.22 7.27
C GLU A 186 -34.74 -1.17 8.35
N ASN A 187 -34.76 -1.60 9.61
CA ASN A 187 -34.69 -0.71 10.76
C ASN A 187 -33.54 -1.05 11.72
N HIS A 188 -32.71 -2.04 11.38
CA HIS A 188 -31.60 -2.49 12.19
C HIS A 188 -30.31 -2.43 11.36
N PHE A 189 -29.32 -1.68 11.82
CA PHE A 189 -28.06 -1.49 11.11
C PHE A 189 -26.89 -1.98 11.95
N CYS A 190 -25.92 -2.63 11.30
CA CYS A 190 -24.69 -3.02 11.94
C CYS A 190 -23.77 -1.81 12.11
N VAL A 191 -23.30 -1.55 13.32
CA VAL A 191 -22.35 -0.45 13.61
C VAL A 191 -21.00 -0.62 12.89
N ASN A 192 -20.58 -1.86 12.59
CA ASN A 192 -19.26 -2.11 12.01
C ASN A 192 -19.25 -2.02 10.48
N CYS A 193 -20.31 -2.51 9.81
CA CYS A 193 -20.37 -2.57 8.35
C CYS A 193 -21.44 -1.68 7.70
N LEU A 194 -22.32 -1.11 8.51
CA LEU A 194 -23.50 -0.32 8.12
C LEU A 194 -24.51 -1.07 7.24
N SER A 195 -24.41 -2.40 7.15
CA SER A 195 -25.43 -3.23 6.50
C SER A 195 -26.74 -3.20 7.27
N SER A 196 -27.83 -3.24 6.53
CA SER A 196 -29.20 -3.17 7.01
C SER A 196 -29.81 -4.56 7.19
N PHE A 197 -30.71 -4.68 8.15
CA PHE A 197 -31.40 -5.91 8.53
C PHE A 197 -32.84 -5.60 8.89
N THR A 198 -33.75 -6.53 8.56
CA THR A 198 -35.18 -6.40 8.87
C THR A 198 -35.50 -6.82 10.30
N ARG A 199 -34.74 -7.76 10.88
CA ARG A 199 -34.93 -8.29 12.24
C ARG A 199 -33.71 -8.04 13.12
N LYS A 200 -33.94 -7.79 14.42
CA LYS A 200 -32.86 -7.63 15.40
C LYS A 200 -32.01 -8.90 15.57
N THR A 201 -32.66 -10.07 15.59
CA THR A 201 -31.97 -11.36 15.77
C THR A 201 -30.96 -11.66 14.65
N THR A 202 -31.29 -11.31 13.41
CA THR A 202 -30.35 -11.47 12.27
C THR A 202 -29.17 -10.50 12.35
N LEU A 203 -29.39 -9.29 12.86
CA LEU A 203 -28.30 -8.34 13.13
C LEU A 203 -27.37 -8.88 14.21
N GLU A 204 -27.92 -9.40 15.31
CA GLU A 204 -27.13 -9.95 16.43
C GLU A 204 -26.25 -11.12 15.97
N LEU A 205 -26.80 -12.05 15.18
CA LEU A 205 -26.01 -13.15 14.56
C LEU A 205 -24.91 -12.61 13.63
N HIS A 206 -25.22 -11.61 12.79
CA HIS A 206 -24.22 -11.00 11.92
C HIS A 206 -23.08 -10.33 12.71
N GLN A 207 -23.40 -9.63 13.81
CA GLN A 207 -22.43 -8.92 14.63
C GLN A 207 -21.42 -9.85 15.31
N GLN A 208 -21.80 -11.09 15.63
CA GLN A 208 -20.89 -12.09 16.19
C GLN A 208 -19.68 -12.34 15.28
N LEU A 209 -19.83 -12.25 13.96
CA LEU A 209 -18.73 -12.41 13.01
C LEU A 209 -18.18 -11.05 12.57
N CYS A 210 -19.05 -10.10 12.26
CA CYS A 210 -18.66 -8.84 11.65
C CYS A 210 -17.73 -8.00 12.53
N LEU A 211 -17.95 -7.96 13.85
CA LEU A 211 -17.17 -7.13 14.79
C LEU A 211 -15.72 -7.58 14.96
N HIS A 212 -15.36 -8.79 14.52
CA HIS A 212 -13.98 -9.26 14.50
C HIS A 212 -13.16 -8.65 13.35
N ASN A 213 -13.83 -8.11 12.33
CA ASN A 213 -13.20 -7.49 11.17
C ASN A 213 -13.03 -5.99 11.38
N LYS A 214 -12.12 -5.39 10.59
CA LYS A 214 -11.95 -3.93 10.57
C LYS A 214 -13.28 -3.24 10.17
N PRO A 215 -13.64 -2.10 10.80
CA PRO A 215 -14.81 -1.34 10.41
C PRO A 215 -14.72 -0.88 8.96
N GLN A 216 -15.78 -1.07 8.19
CA GLN A 216 -15.83 -0.69 6.77
C GLN A 216 -17.27 -0.61 6.27
N ARG A 217 -17.63 0.41 5.48
CA ARG A 217 -18.93 0.39 4.79
C ARG A 217 -18.88 -0.61 3.64
N LEU A 218 -19.80 -1.58 3.61
CA LEU A 218 -19.95 -2.48 2.47
C LEU A 218 -20.69 -1.78 1.33
N SER A 219 -20.10 -1.77 0.14
CA SER A 219 -20.75 -1.40 -1.12
C SER A 219 -20.79 -2.61 -2.04
N MET A 220 -21.98 -2.95 -2.52
CA MET A 220 -22.10 -3.97 -3.57
C MET A 220 -21.74 -3.34 -4.93
N PRO A 221 -21.08 -4.09 -5.84
CA PRO A 221 -20.90 -3.65 -7.22
C PRO A 221 -22.24 -3.33 -7.87
N SER A 222 -22.26 -2.34 -8.77
CA SER A 222 -23.42 -2.04 -9.62
C SER A 222 -23.72 -3.16 -10.62
N ASP A 223 -22.69 -3.90 -11.01
CA ASP A 223 -22.78 -4.90 -12.07
C ASP A 223 -23.44 -6.18 -11.54
N LEU A 224 -24.47 -6.64 -12.23
CA LEU A 224 -25.19 -7.89 -11.90
C LEU A 224 -24.33 -9.15 -12.05
N SER A 225 -23.23 -9.07 -12.80
CA SER A 225 -22.29 -10.16 -13.01
C SER A 225 -20.85 -9.66 -12.89
N LEU A 226 -20.06 -10.31 -12.04
CA LEU A 226 -18.62 -10.11 -12.00
C LEU A 226 -17.95 -11.07 -12.97
N LYS A 227 -17.11 -10.54 -13.86
CA LYS A 227 -16.31 -11.32 -14.80
C LYS A 227 -14.84 -11.11 -14.50
N PHE A 228 -14.05 -12.18 -14.63
CA PHE A 228 -12.61 -12.08 -14.53
C PHE A 228 -12.06 -11.35 -15.77
N LYS A 229 -11.34 -10.24 -15.58
CA LYS A 229 -10.79 -9.41 -16.67
C LYS A 229 -9.28 -9.53 -16.81
N ASN A 230 -8.58 -9.97 -15.76
CA ASN A 230 -7.12 -9.96 -15.70
C ASN A 230 -6.51 -11.24 -16.29
N PHE A 231 -6.83 -11.54 -17.55
CA PHE A 231 -6.36 -12.77 -18.22
C PHE A 231 -4.83 -12.90 -18.26
N ASN A 232 -4.09 -11.79 -18.19
CA ASN A 232 -2.63 -11.79 -18.03
C ASN A 232 -2.14 -12.50 -16.75
N LYS A 233 -2.98 -12.61 -15.71
CA LYS A 233 -2.66 -13.33 -14.47
C LYS A 233 -2.93 -14.83 -14.56
N CYS A 234 -3.53 -15.30 -15.65
CA CYS A 234 -3.72 -16.73 -15.93
C CYS A 234 -2.58 -17.33 -16.75
N VAL A 235 -1.61 -16.51 -17.17
CA VAL A 235 -0.44 -16.98 -17.92
C VAL A 235 0.46 -17.76 -16.95
N GLU A 236 0.62 -19.05 -17.21
CA GLU A 236 1.56 -19.90 -16.46
C GLU A 236 3.01 -19.46 -16.72
N HIS A 237 3.81 -19.46 -15.66
CA HIS A 237 5.24 -19.18 -15.77
C HIS A 237 5.96 -20.45 -16.26
N ARG A 238 6.65 -20.34 -17.40
CA ARG A 238 7.42 -21.47 -17.97
C ARG A 238 8.48 -22.00 -17.00
N TYR A 239 9.08 -21.12 -16.20
CA TYR A 239 10.12 -21.45 -15.24
C TYR A 239 9.81 -20.81 -13.89
N VAL A 240 10.11 -21.53 -12.81
CA VAL A 240 10.05 -21.03 -11.43
C VAL A 240 11.30 -21.46 -10.68
N THR A 241 11.85 -20.55 -9.88
CA THR A 241 13.01 -20.82 -9.02
C THR A 241 12.54 -20.94 -7.58
N TYR A 242 12.89 -22.03 -6.91
CA TYR A 242 12.74 -22.18 -5.46
C TYR A 242 14.10 -22.05 -4.81
N ALA A 243 14.22 -21.19 -3.79
CA ALA A 243 15.48 -20.92 -3.12
C ALA A 243 15.34 -20.91 -1.60
N ASP A 244 16.42 -21.29 -0.92
CA ASP A 244 16.52 -21.27 0.53
C ASP A 244 17.94 -20.91 0.99
N PHE A 245 18.05 -20.35 2.19
CA PHE A 245 19.33 -19.95 2.79
C PHE A 245 19.49 -20.55 4.18
N GLU A 246 20.69 -21.02 4.48
CA GLU A 246 21.05 -21.36 5.85
C GLU A 246 21.91 -20.26 6.46
N CYS A 247 21.67 -19.98 7.74
CA CYS A 247 22.39 -18.96 8.49
C CYS A 247 23.03 -19.53 9.75
N LEU A 248 24.26 -19.11 10.01
CA LEU A 248 24.90 -19.27 11.31
C LEU A 248 24.38 -18.21 12.27
N LEU A 249 24.00 -18.63 13.47
CA LEU A 249 23.64 -17.76 14.58
C LEU A 249 24.90 -17.40 15.37
N SER A 250 25.37 -16.16 15.21
CA SER A 250 26.53 -15.65 15.94
C SER A 250 26.06 -14.75 17.09
N LYS A 251 26.45 -15.08 18.33
CA LYS A 251 26.09 -14.27 19.50
C LYS A 251 26.70 -12.88 19.40
N ILE A 252 25.89 -11.85 19.64
CA ILE A 252 26.37 -10.47 19.64
C ILE A 252 26.90 -10.16 21.04
N SER A 253 28.21 -9.96 21.14
CA SER A 253 28.88 -9.50 22.37
C SER A 253 28.84 -7.97 22.44
N THR A 254 27.69 -7.37 22.74
CA THR A 254 27.65 -5.97 23.16
C THR A 254 26.78 -5.79 24.39
N THR A 255 27.48 -5.39 25.44
CA THR A 255 27.02 -4.91 26.73
C THR A 255 26.38 -3.52 26.59
N HIS A 256 25.35 -3.32 27.42
CA HIS A 256 24.60 -2.10 27.74
C HIS A 256 23.48 -1.64 26.77
N PRO A 257 22.23 -1.53 27.28
CA PRO A 257 21.14 -0.86 26.58
C PRO A 257 21.40 0.65 26.55
N ASP A 258 21.38 1.22 25.34
CA ASP A 258 21.37 2.66 25.12
C ASP A 258 20.05 3.24 25.68
N GLN A 259 20.13 4.19 26.61
CA GLN A 259 18.94 4.77 27.28
C GLN A 259 18.00 5.50 26.32
N ASN A 260 18.44 5.81 25.08
CA ASN A 260 17.67 6.53 24.07
C ASN A 260 17.20 5.67 22.88
N ARG A 261 17.39 4.35 22.88
CA ARG A 261 16.87 3.44 21.84
C ARG A 261 16.07 2.28 22.42
N SER A 262 15.16 1.75 21.60
CA SER A 262 14.16 0.72 21.89
C SER A 262 14.61 -0.39 22.85
N PHE A 263 13.68 -0.86 23.70
CA PHE A 263 13.81 -1.96 24.67
C PHE A 263 14.17 -3.36 24.11
N THR A 264 14.63 -3.46 22.86
CA THR A 264 14.99 -4.73 22.20
C THR A 264 16.51 -4.84 22.08
N SER A 265 17.10 -5.75 22.84
CA SER A 265 18.51 -6.13 22.74
C SER A 265 18.68 -7.24 21.68
N PRO A 266 19.34 -6.99 20.54
CA PRO A 266 19.61 -8.04 19.56
C PRO A 266 20.57 -9.07 20.18
N ILE A 267 20.12 -10.33 20.27
CA ILE A 267 20.83 -11.42 20.97
C ILE A 267 21.83 -12.10 20.00
N GLU A 268 21.38 -12.35 18.77
CA GLU A 268 22.11 -13.11 17.76
C GLU A 268 22.09 -12.39 16.41
N LYS A 269 23.22 -12.49 15.70
CA LYS A 269 23.40 -12.01 14.34
C LYS A 269 23.35 -13.22 13.41
N HIS A 270 22.41 -13.18 12.48
CA HIS A 270 22.26 -14.20 11.44
C HIS A 270 23.25 -13.90 10.30
N ILE A 271 24.16 -14.83 10.05
CA ILE A 271 25.18 -14.73 9.00
C ILE A 271 24.87 -15.82 7.96
N PRO A 272 24.54 -15.46 6.71
CA PRO A 272 24.24 -16.46 5.69
C PRO A 272 25.51 -17.28 5.37
N VAL A 273 25.40 -18.60 5.41
CA VAL A 273 26.52 -19.55 5.23
C VAL A 273 26.38 -20.44 4.01
N SER A 274 25.15 -20.73 3.59
CA SER A 274 24.89 -21.47 2.35
C SER A 274 23.59 -21.00 1.70
N PHE A 275 23.48 -21.28 0.40
CA PHE A 275 22.20 -21.22 -0.30
C PHE A 275 22.02 -22.50 -1.11
N ALA A 276 20.76 -22.83 -1.38
CA ALA A 276 20.39 -23.76 -2.42
C ALA A 276 19.26 -23.15 -3.24
N PHE A 277 19.30 -23.31 -4.56
CA PHE A 277 18.13 -23.06 -5.38
C PHE A 277 17.99 -24.08 -6.49
N VAL A 278 16.74 -24.33 -6.86
CA VAL A 278 16.34 -25.21 -7.95
C VAL A 278 15.43 -24.43 -8.90
N VAL A 279 15.66 -24.60 -10.19
CA VAL A 279 14.78 -24.09 -11.24
C VAL A 279 14.01 -25.26 -11.82
N ILE A 280 12.70 -25.09 -11.87
CA ILE A 280 11.74 -26.09 -12.33
C ILE A 280 11.00 -25.51 -13.53
N ASP A 281 10.70 -26.34 -14.52
CA ASP A 281 9.84 -25.95 -15.65
C ASP A 281 8.34 -26.20 -15.38
N ASN A 282 7.50 -25.95 -16.39
CA ASN A 282 6.06 -26.18 -16.31
C ASN A 282 5.63 -27.65 -16.34
N TYR A 283 6.56 -28.58 -16.58
CA TYR A 283 6.34 -30.02 -16.50
C TYR A 283 6.79 -30.61 -15.16
N ASN A 284 7.21 -29.75 -14.22
CA ASN A 284 7.81 -30.10 -12.93
C ASN A 284 9.18 -30.77 -13.03
N ASP A 285 9.88 -30.61 -14.16
CA ASP A 285 11.24 -31.12 -14.33
C ASP A 285 12.28 -30.13 -13.80
N VAL A 286 13.30 -30.67 -13.13
CA VAL A 286 14.43 -29.87 -12.62
C VAL A 286 15.39 -29.58 -13.77
N ILE A 287 15.39 -28.33 -14.25
CA ILE A 287 16.25 -27.89 -15.37
C ILE A 287 17.61 -27.39 -14.91
N PHE A 288 17.69 -26.89 -13.67
CA PHE A 288 18.93 -26.36 -13.10
C PHE A 288 18.85 -26.39 -11.58
N HIS A 289 19.97 -26.62 -10.92
CA HIS A 289 20.09 -26.41 -9.48
C HIS A 289 21.49 -25.88 -9.18
N SER A 290 21.60 -25.12 -8.10
CA SER A 290 22.87 -24.61 -7.61
C SER A 290 22.86 -24.58 -6.09
N TYR A 291 23.99 -24.98 -5.52
CA TYR A 291 24.24 -24.95 -4.10
C TYR A 291 25.68 -24.48 -3.88
N ASP A 292 25.88 -23.62 -2.89
CA ASP A 292 27.20 -23.19 -2.47
C ASP A 292 27.19 -22.89 -0.97
N SER A 293 28.36 -23.03 -0.33
CA SER A 293 28.58 -22.68 1.07
C SER A 293 29.93 -21.99 1.27
N GLY A 294 30.03 -21.15 2.31
CA GLY A 294 31.21 -20.34 2.60
C GLY A 294 30.95 -18.83 2.55
N GLU A 295 31.98 -18.06 2.20
CA GLU A 295 31.93 -16.60 2.24
C GLU A 295 31.25 -15.99 1.01
N ARG A 296 30.70 -14.78 1.18
CA ARG A 296 30.03 -14.01 0.11
C ARG A 296 28.92 -14.78 -0.59
N ILE A 297 28.19 -15.62 0.15
CA ILE A 297 27.21 -16.53 -0.45
C ILE A 297 26.07 -15.81 -1.17
N ILE A 298 25.66 -14.63 -0.69
CA ILE A 298 24.61 -13.84 -1.33
C ILE A 298 25.06 -13.30 -2.69
N GLU A 299 26.32 -12.88 -2.83
CA GLU A 299 26.87 -12.42 -4.12
C GLU A 299 26.94 -13.56 -5.14
N LYS A 300 27.37 -14.75 -4.68
CA LYS A 300 27.39 -15.96 -5.50
C LYS A 300 25.98 -16.39 -5.91
N PHE A 301 25.02 -16.32 -5.00
CA PHE A 301 23.60 -16.58 -5.26
C PHE A 301 23.07 -15.69 -6.38
N PHE A 302 23.23 -14.36 -6.26
CA PHE A 302 22.78 -13.43 -7.29
C PHE A 302 23.48 -13.65 -8.62
N SER A 303 24.79 -13.91 -8.62
CA SER A 303 25.55 -14.16 -9.83
C SER A 303 25.04 -15.40 -10.58
N ALA A 304 24.83 -16.51 -9.85
CA ALA A 304 24.29 -17.73 -10.41
C ALA A 304 22.84 -17.54 -10.91
N LEU A 305 22.00 -16.85 -10.14
CA LEU A 305 20.59 -16.59 -10.47
C LEU A 305 20.45 -15.68 -11.71
N VAL A 306 21.28 -14.64 -11.82
CA VAL A 306 21.30 -13.76 -13.00
C VAL A 306 21.81 -14.50 -14.24
N ALA A 307 22.84 -15.35 -14.10
CA ALA A 307 23.36 -16.13 -15.21
C ALA A 307 22.30 -17.10 -15.78
N ILE A 308 21.63 -17.86 -14.91
CA ILE A 308 20.59 -18.80 -15.35
C ILE A 308 19.34 -18.07 -15.88
N SER A 309 18.89 -17.00 -15.22
CA SER A 309 17.70 -16.25 -15.67
C SER A 309 17.90 -15.63 -17.05
N ARG A 310 19.10 -15.10 -17.37
CA ARG A 310 19.40 -14.59 -18.72
C ARG A 310 19.25 -15.68 -19.78
N LYS A 311 19.86 -16.85 -19.55
CA LYS A 311 19.75 -18.01 -20.46
C LYS A 311 18.30 -18.42 -20.68
N LEU A 312 17.53 -18.56 -19.60
CA LEU A 312 16.12 -18.97 -19.67
C LEU A 312 15.23 -17.93 -20.34
N ILE A 313 15.47 -16.63 -20.10
CA ILE A 313 14.74 -15.54 -20.77
C ILE A 313 15.04 -15.54 -22.27
N GLU A 314 16.28 -15.80 -22.69
CA GLU A 314 16.64 -15.94 -24.10
C GLU A 314 15.92 -17.13 -24.74
N GLU A 315 15.85 -18.26 -24.05
CA GLU A 315 15.08 -19.43 -24.49
C GLU A 315 13.58 -19.10 -24.62
N MET A 316 13.00 -18.39 -23.66
CA MET A 316 11.59 -17.94 -23.72
C MET A 316 11.32 -16.98 -24.89
N LYS A 317 12.31 -16.20 -25.33
CA LYS A 317 12.18 -15.26 -26.45
C LYS A 317 12.21 -15.91 -27.83
N ARG A 318 12.64 -17.17 -27.94
CA ARG A 318 12.61 -17.88 -29.21
C ARG A 318 11.17 -18.00 -29.69
N VAL A 319 10.94 -17.55 -30.92
CA VAL A 319 9.66 -17.69 -31.61
C VAL A 319 9.73 -19.00 -32.38
N SER A 320 8.79 -19.89 -32.09
CA SER A 320 8.60 -21.11 -32.85
C SER A 320 7.37 -20.96 -33.74
N GLU A 321 7.38 -21.66 -34.88
CA GLU A 321 6.22 -21.72 -35.76
C GLU A 321 5.08 -22.47 -35.06
N ILE A 322 3.84 -22.02 -35.30
CA ILE A 322 2.65 -22.64 -34.71
C ILE A 322 2.43 -23.99 -35.39
N GLU A 323 2.31 -25.05 -34.59
CA GLU A 323 1.93 -26.37 -35.07
C GLU A 323 0.42 -26.43 -35.17
N ILE A 324 -0.08 -26.44 -36.40
CA ILE A 324 -1.51 -26.53 -36.70
C ILE A 324 -1.86 -28.00 -36.91
N ASP A 325 -2.51 -28.60 -35.92
CA ASP A 325 -3.16 -29.89 -36.07
C ASP A 325 -4.67 -29.69 -36.19
N ASP A 326 -5.21 -29.90 -37.39
CA ASP A 326 -6.63 -29.74 -37.70
C ASP A 326 -7.52 -30.85 -37.08
N THR A 327 -6.94 -31.84 -36.39
CA THR A 327 -7.69 -32.89 -35.68
C THR A 327 -8.12 -32.52 -34.25
N THR A 328 -7.82 -31.29 -33.82
CA THR A 328 -7.95 -30.84 -32.44
C THR A 328 -9.41 -30.62 -31.98
N SER A 329 -9.68 -31.00 -30.73
CA SER A 329 -11.01 -31.11 -30.10
C SER A 329 -11.54 -29.81 -29.46
N TYR A 330 -10.97 -28.64 -29.79
CA TYR A 330 -11.37 -27.37 -29.18
C TYR A 330 -12.65 -26.80 -29.80
N SER A 331 -13.45 -26.10 -28.99
CA SER A 331 -14.71 -25.49 -29.44
C SER A 331 -14.48 -24.43 -30.52
N SER A 332 -15.24 -24.53 -31.62
CA SER A 332 -15.27 -23.51 -32.69
C SER A 332 -16.06 -22.25 -32.31
N ASP A 333 -16.89 -22.37 -31.27
CA ASP A 333 -17.94 -21.41 -30.96
C ASP A 333 -17.62 -20.56 -29.74
N LEU A 334 -16.77 -21.06 -28.83
CA LEU A 334 -16.43 -20.42 -27.57
C LEU A 334 -14.96 -20.00 -27.50
N CYS A 335 -14.71 -18.82 -26.95
CA CYS A 335 -13.38 -18.34 -26.64
C CYS A 335 -12.75 -19.10 -25.47
N VAL A 336 -11.50 -19.56 -25.62
CA VAL A 336 -10.77 -20.35 -24.60
C VAL A 336 -10.57 -19.61 -23.27
N PHE A 337 -10.51 -18.28 -23.29
CA PHE A 337 -10.26 -17.47 -22.09
C PHE A 337 -11.55 -17.02 -21.40
N CYS A 338 -12.39 -16.24 -22.10
CA CYS A 338 -13.60 -15.66 -21.51
C CYS A 338 -14.79 -16.63 -21.52
N ARG A 339 -14.70 -17.74 -22.26
CA ARG A 339 -15.77 -18.74 -22.41
C ARG A 339 -17.09 -18.17 -22.99
N GLU A 340 -17.02 -17.04 -23.67
CA GLU A 340 -18.15 -16.44 -24.40
C GLU A 340 -18.14 -16.86 -25.87
N PHE A 341 -19.32 -16.78 -26.49
CA PHE A 341 -19.50 -17.08 -27.91
C PHE A 341 -18.83 -16.03 -28.80
N PHE A 342 -18.37 -16.46 -29.96
CA PHE A 342 -17.88 -15.54 -30.99
C PHE A 342 -19.04 -14.88 -31.75
N ASP A 343 -19.22 -13.57 -31.56
CA ASP A 343 -20.13 -12.79 -32.39
C ASP A 343 -19.73 -12.80 -33.88
N ILE A 344 -20.67 -12.46 -34.77
CA ILE A 344 -20.47 -12.43 -36.23
C ILE A 344 -19.29 -11.52 -36.64
N ASN A 345 -19.07 -10.43 -35.89
CA ASN A 345 -18.02 -9.46 -36.17
C ASN A 345 -16.72 -9.72 -35.39
N SER A 346 -16.65 -10.79 -34.59
CA SER A 346 -15.51 -11.08 -33.73
C SER A 346 -14.34 -11.65 -34.55
N ILE A 347 -13.18 -11.00 -34.47
CA ILE A 347 -11.94 -11.55 -35.03
C ILE A 347 -11.48 -12.72 -34.14
N ARG A 348 -11.49 -13.92 -34.74
CA ARG A 348 -11.06 -15.16 -34.09
C ARG A 348 -9.58 -15.39 -34.38
N VAL A 349 -8.82 -15.65 -33.32
CA VAL A 349 -7.39 -15.97 -33.44
C VAL A 349 -7.13 -17.35 -32.85
N ARG A 350 -6.21 -18.10 -33.46
CA ARG A 350 -5.73 -19.37 -32.91
C ARG A 350 -4.74 -19.08 -31.79
N TYR A 351 -5.12 -19.41 -30.56
CA TYR A 351 -4.23 -19.35 -29.41
C TYR A 351 -3.47 -20.68 -29.30
N HIS A 352 -2.15 -20.61 -29.16
CA HIS A 352 -1.26 -21.77 -29.07
C HIS A 352 -0.43 -21.70 -27.80
N SER A 353 0.03 -22.86 -27.32
CA SER A 353 1.05 -22.90 -26.29
C SER A 353 2.37 -22.38 -26.86
N HIS A 354 3.03 -21.47 -26.16
CA HIS A 354 4.35 -20.99 -26.56
C HIS A 354 5.49 -21.96 -26.21
N ASP A 355 5.18 -23.09 -25.57
CA ASP A 355 6.16 -24.10 -25.18
C ASP A 355 6.07 -25.34 -26.08
N SER A 356 4.87 -25.85 -26.32
CA SER A 356 4.64 -26.98 -27.22
C SER A 356 4.26 -26.58 -28.64
N ASN A 357 4.00 -25.29 -28.94
CA ASN A 357 3.56 -24.76 -30.24
C ASN A 357 2.19 -25.25 -30.74
N HIS A 358 1.55 -26.17 -30.02
CA HIS A 358 0.25 -26.71 -30.37
C HIS A 358 -0.86 -25.68 -30.12
N VAL A 359 -1.86 -25.65 -31.00
CA VAL A 359 -3.07 -24.84 -30.83
C VAL A 359 -3.90 -25.37 -29.66
N ILE A 360 -4.15 -24.52 -28.66
CA ILE A 360 -4.98 -24.84 -27.49
C ILE A 360 -6.45 -24.57 -27.80
N GLY A 361 -6.74 -23.52 -28.58
CA GLY A 361 -8.10 -23.22 -29.03
C GLY A 361 -8.26 -21.85 -29.65
N LEU A 362 -9.51 -21.49 -29.94
CA LEU A 362 -9.84 -20.18 -30.48
C LEU A 362 -10.00 -19.15 -29.36
N ALA A 363 -9.53 -17.94 -29.60
CA ALA A 363 -9.68 -16.80 -28.69
C ALA A 363 -10.19 -15.57 -29.43
N HIS A 364 -10.88 -14.68 -28.71
CA HIS A 364 -11.08 -13.31 -29.18
C HIS A 364 -9.72 -12.62 -29.33
N GLN A 365 -9.54 -11.82 -30.36
CA GLN A 365 -8.29 -11.05 -30.56
C GLN A 365 -7.89 -10.27 -29.30
N LEU A 366 -8.85 -9.60 -28.64
CA LEU A 366 -8.60 -8.86 -27.40
C LEU A 366 -8.21 -9.78 -26.24
N CYS A 367 -8.90 -10.91 -26.05
CA CYS A 367 -8.56 -11.87 -25.00
C CYS A 367 -7.14 -12.42 -25.19
N ASN A 368 -6.76 -12.73 -26.44
CA ASN A 368 -5.42 -13.19 -26.78
C ASN A 368 -4.35 -12.13 -26.49
N LEU A 369 -4.61 -10.86 -26.83
CA LEU A 369 -3.69 -9.75 -26.52
C LEU A 369 -3.55 -9.50 -25.02
N LEU A 370 -4.62 -9.70 -24.25
CA LEU A 370 -4.59 -9.60 -22.80
C LEU A 370 -3.86 -10.80 -22.16
N HIS A 371 -3.91 -11.98 -22.77
CA HIS A 371 -3.16 -13.17 -22.37
C HIS A 371 -1.75 -13.20 -22.99
N LYS A 372 -1.01 -12.09 -22.83
CA LYS A 372 0.33 -11.92 -23.39
C LYS A 372 1.38 -12.72 -22.62
N LYS A 373 2.27 -13.39 -23.34
CA LYS A 373 3.48 -14.04 -22.80
C LYS A 373 4.28 -13.06 -21.92
N THR A 374 4.60 -13.47 -20.70
CA THR A 374 5.47 -12.72 -19.79
C THR A 374 6.86 -13.35 -19.72
N PHE A 375 7.90 -12.54 -19.84
CA PHE A 375 9.30 -12.98 -19.68
C PHE A 375 9.77 -12.84 -18.23
N PHE A 376 8.91 -13.23 -17.30
CA PHE A 376 9.16 -13.12 -15.86
C PHE A 376 9.31 -14.52 -15.26
N ILE A 377 10.40 -14.72 -14.52
CA ILE A 377 10.71 -15.96 -13.80
C ILE A 377 10.56 -15.68 -12.31
N PRO A 378 9.49 -16.17 -11.65
CA PRO A 378 9.33 -16.01 -10.21
C PRO A 378 10.43 -16.73 -9.43
N VAL A 379 10.90 -16.08 -8.36
CA VAL A 379 11.77 -16.69 -7.35
C VAL A 379 10.99 -16.78 -6.05
N VAL A 380 10.79 -18.00 -5.55
CA VAL A 380 10.00 -18.31 -4.36
C VAL A 380 10.95 -18.74 -3.25
N ILE A 381 10.86 -18.07 -2.10
CA ILE A 381 11.67 -18.35 -0.90
C ILE A 381 10.73 -18.60 0.27
N HIS A 382 10.93 -19.72 0.98
CA HIS A 382 9.96 -20.29 1.91
C HIS A 382 9.59 -19.36 3.09
N ASN A 383 10.50 -18.48 3.53
CA ASN A 383 10.26 -17.54 4.62
C ASN A 383 10.66 -16.09 4.27
N SER A 384 10.50 -15.72 2.99
CA SER A 384 10.85 -14.39 2.49
C SER A 384 10.25 -13.26 3.33
N ARG A 385 8.95 -13.30 3.66
CA ARG A 385 8.26 -12.18 4.32
C ARG A 385 8.83 -11.85 5.71
N ASN A 386 9.28 -12.85 6.45
CA ASN A 386 9.63 -12.68 7.86
C ASN A 386 11.13 -12.83 8.13
N TYR A 387 11.91 -13.37 7.20
CA TYR A 387 13.31 -13.72 7.46
C TYR A 387 14.25 -13.46 6.27
N ASP A 388 14.18 -14.27 5.21
CA ASP A 388 15.23 -14.32 4.19
C ASP A 388 15.40 -13.00 3.42
N THR A 389 14.33 -12.20 3.30
CA THR A 389 14.41 -10.89 2.63
C THR A 389 15.40 -9.95 3.32
N HIS A 390 15.61 -10.07 4.63
CA HIS A 390 16.61 -9.26 5.33
C HIS A 390 18.04 -9.58 4.86
N LEU A 391 18.31 -10.84 4.51
CA LEU A 391 19.61 -11.28 4.00
C LEU A 391 19.84 -10.74 2.59
N VAL A 392 18.82 -10.84 1.74
CA VAL A 392 18.83 -10.44 0.33
C VAL A 392 18.97 -8.92 0.19
N LEU A 393 18.11 -8.13 0.87
CA LEU A 393 18.10 -6.67 0.75
C LEU A 393 19.40 -6.03 1.24
N LYS A 394 20.01 -6.57 2.30
CA LYS A 394 21.25 -6.04 2.85
C LYS A 394 22.44 -6.18 1.91
N HIS A 395 22.44 -7.21 1.06
CA HIS A 395 23.52 -7.52 0.15
C HIS A 395 23.09 -7.38 -1.32
N MET A 396 22.01 -6.63 -1.57
CA MET A 396 21.52 -6.39 -2.92
C MET A 396 22.54 -5.50 -3.67
N PRO A 397 23.13 -5.97 -4.78
CA PRO A 397 24.08 -5.15 -5.54
C PRO A 397 23.37 -3.92 -6.11
N MET A 398 24.02 -2.75 -6.07
CA MET A 398 23.46 -1.48 -6.54
C MET A 398 23.10 -1.46 -8.04
N ASN A 399 23.55 -2.45 -8.82
CA ASN A 399 23.42 -2.50 -10.27
C ASN A 399 22.48 -3.61 -10.80
N ILE A 400 21.52 -4.09 -10.00
CA ILE A 400 20.44 -4.95 -10.53
C ILE A 400 19.39 -4.02 -11.17
N ALA A 401 19.60 -3.68 -12.44
CA ALA A 401 18.62 -3.03 -13.31
C ALA A 401 18.22 -3.97 -14.44
#